data_AF-A0A7C3VI07-F1
#
_entry.id   AF-A0A7C3VI07-F1
#
_cell.length_a   1.000
_cell.length_b   1.000
_cell.length_c   1.000
_cell.angle_alpha   90.00
_cell.angle_beta   90.00
_cell.angle_gamma   90.00
#
_symmetry.space_group_name_H-M   'P 1'
#
loop_
_entity.id
_entity.type
_entity.pdbx_description
1 polymer ?
#
loop_
_entity_poly.entity_id
_entity_poly.type
_entity_poly.pdbx_seq_one_letter_code
_entity_poly.pdbx_strand_id
1 'polypeptide(L)'
;MLNLSNSYSKYKTKFEKYIENPKREQIKKSEITEIENLINNTNSKLDEIYSSLSRNDVKSQIYQIKFELDELSKLLEESKKKISKKEEFKKLSYKIEYYLYRMDVYLKGLSQNLSLL
;
A
#
# COMPACT_ATOMS: atom_id res chain seq x y z
N MET A 1 -4.23 12.75 -4.40
CA MET A 1 -3.55 11.70 -3.60
C MET A 1 -4.40 11.17 -2.45
N LEU A 2 -5.22 12.00 -1.79
CA LEU A 2 -6.07 11.59 -0.66
C LEU A 2 -6.98 10.36 -0.93
N ASN A 3 -7.61 10.28 -2.11
CA ASN A 3 -8.44 9.11 -2.47
C ASN A 3 -7.65 7.79 -2.51
N LEU A 4 -6.40 7.84 -2.94
CA LEU A 4 -5.52 6.67 -2.92
C LEU A 4 -5.19 6.29 -1.47
N SER A 5 -4.79 7.25 -0.63
CA SER A 5 -4.50 7.00 0.79
C SER A 5 -5.69 6.34 1.51
N ASN A 6 -6.91 6.83 1.28
CA ASN A 6 -8.12 6.23 1.86
C ASN A 6 -8.30 4.77 1.43
N SER A 7 -7.92 4.44 0.20
CA SER A 7 -7.98 3.06 -0.31
C SER A 7 -6.95 2.16 0.40
N TYR A 8 -5.73 2.65 0.64
CA TYR A 8 -4.74 1.94 1.45
C TYR A 8 -5.19 1.76 2.90
N SER A 9 -5.76 2.80 3.52
CA SER A 9 -6.30 2.77 4.88
C SER A 9 -7.42 1.72 5.06
N LYS A 10 -8.28 1.59 4.04
CA LYS A 10 -9.31 0.55 4.00
C LYS A 10 -8.70 -0.86 4.06
N TYR A 11 -7.69 -1.14 3.23
CA TYR A 11 -7.04 -2.46 3.24
C TYR A 11 -6.21 -2.68 4.50
N LYS A 12 -5.55 -1.64 5.03
CA LYS A 12 -4.87 -1.68 6.34
C LYS A 12 -5.81 -2.19 7.42
N THR A 13 -6.98 -1.57 7.53
CA THR A 13 -8.01 -1.95 8.52
C THR A 13 -8.46 -3.40 8.33
N LYS A 14 -8.53 -3.86 7.08
CA LYS A 14 -8.92 -5.24 6.80
C LYS A 14 -7.87 -6.25 7.24
N PHE A 15 -6.59 -5.97 6.97
CA PHE A 15 -5.49 -6.81 7.43
C PHE A 15 -5.37 -6.79 8.95
N GLU A 16 -5.55 -5.64 9.60
CA GLU A 16 -5.61 -5.50 11.06
C GLU A 16 -6.70 -6.40 11.67
N LYS A 17 -7.93 -6.34 11.14
CA LYS A 17 -9.02 -7.22 11.57
C LYS A 17 -8.70 -8.71 11.39
N TYR A 18 -8.08 -9.07 10.27
CA TYR A 18 -7.61 -10.44 10.04
C TYR A 18 -6.55 -10.87 11.07
N ILE A 19 -5.60 -10.00 11.37
CA ILE A 19 -4.52 -10.24 12.34
C ILE A 19 -5.08 -10.48 13.74
N GLU A 20 -6.02 -9.63 14.17
CA GLU A 20 -6.67 -9.70 15.50
C GLU A 20 -7.60 -10.91 15.61
N ASN A 21 -8.35 -11.22 14.56
CA ASN A 21 -9.42 -12.23 14.60
C ASN A 21 -9.39 -13.21 13.40
N PRO A 22 -8.31 -13.99 13.19
CA PRO A 22 -8.11 -14.82 11.99
C PRO A 22 -9.07 -16.02 11.88
N LYS A 23 -9.89 -16.27 12.91
CA LYS A 23 -10.95 -17.30 12.90
C LYS A 23 -12.25 -16.80 12.27
N ARG A 24 -12.47 -15.47 12.23
CA ARG A 24 -13.71 -14.84 11.75
C ARG A 24 -13.48 -14.03 10.49
N GLU A 25 -12.33 -13.39 10.42
CA GLU A 25 -11.92 -12.57 9.29
C GLU A 25 -11.09 -13.39 8.32
N GLN A 26 -11.21 -13.08 7.03
CA GLN A 26 -10.45 -13.71 5.97
C GLN A 26 -10.01 -12.66 4.96
N ILE A 27 -8.82 -12.83 4.42
CA ILE A 27 -8.34 -12.12 3.24
C ILE A 27 -8.48 -13.06 2.05
N LYS A 28 -9.18 -12.63 1.00
CA LYS A 28 -9.33 -13.40 -0.23
C LYS A 28 -8.22 -13.07 -1.23
N LYS A 29 -7.90 -14.00 -2.12
CA LYS A 29 -6.95 -13.77 -3.22
C LYS A 29 -7.34 -12.57 -4.09
N SER A 30 -8.64 -12.38 -4.35
CA SER A 30 -9.13 -11.23 -5.12
C SER A 30 -8.78 -9.90 -4.47
N GLU A 31 -8.78 -9.82 -3.15
CA GLU A 31 -8.47 -8.60 -2.40
C GLU A 31 -6.98 -8.30 -2.44
N ILE A 32 -6.14 -9.33 -2.46
CA ILE A 32 -4.70 -9.17 -2.71
C ILE A 32 -4.49 -8.58 -4.12
N THR A 33 -5.19 -9.09 -5.13
CA THR A 33 -5.15 -8.55 -6.50
C THR A 33 -5.70 -7.12 -6.59
N GLU A 34 -6.72 -6.77 -5.82
CA GLU A 34 -7.23 -5.40 -5.73
C GLU A 34 -6.18 -4.44 -5.17
N ILE A 35 -5.37 -4.88 -4.19
CA ILE A 35 -4.26 -4.07 -3.66
C ILE A 35 -3.14 -3.93 -4.71
N GLU A 36 -2.82 -4.99 -5.47
CA GLU A 36 -1.85 -4.92 -6.58
C GLU A 36 -2.29 -3.89 -7.63
N ASN A 37 -3.57 -3.88 -7.99
CA ASN A 37 -4.13 -2.88 -8.89
C ASN A 37 -4.06 -1.45 -8.31
N LEU A 38 -4.30 -1.31 -6.99
CA LEU A 38 -4.14 -0.03 -6.30
C LEU A 38 -2.68 0.46 -6.34
N ILE A 39 -1.70 -0.43 -6.20
CA ILE A 39 -0.28 -0.11 -6.32
C ILE A 39 0.05 0.38 -7.73
N ASN A 40 -0.41 -0.33 -8.77
CA ASN A 40 -0.18 0.08 -10.15
C ASN A 40 -0.77 1.46 -10.46
N ASN A 41 -2.01 1.72 -10.00
CA ASN A 41 -2.65 3.04 -10.12
C ASN A 41 -1.87 4.13 -9.37
N THR A 42 -1.37 3.81 -8.17
CA THR A 42 -0.56 4.74 -7.39
C THR A 42 0.76 5.07 -8.09
N ASN A 43 1.47 4.06 -8.63
CA ASN A 43 2.69 4.27 -9.41
C ASN A 43 2.46 5.15 -10.63
N SER A 44 1.41 4.87 -11.43
CA SER A 44 1.06 5.69 -12.60
C SER A 44 0.88 7.17 -12.24
N LYS A 45 0.14 7.45 -11.16
CA LYS A 45 -0.07 8.83 -10.69
C LYS A 45 1.20 9.48 -10.17
N LEU A 46 2.07 8.71 -9.52
CA LEU A 46 3.37 9.21 -9.07
C LEU A 46 4.28 9.54 -10.26
N ASP A 47 4.23 8.75 -11.34
CA ASP A 47 4.97 9.03 -12.59
C ASP A 47 4.51 10.34 -13.25
N GLU A 48 3.20 10.56 -13.33
CA GLU A 48 2.60 11.80 -13.83
C GLU A 48 3.11 13.02 -13.04
N ILE A 49 3.00 12.97 -11.71
CA ILE A 49 3.44 14.04 -10.82
C ILE A 49 4.95 14.25 -10.92
N TYR A 50 5.73 13.17 -10.92
CA TYR A 50 7.19 13.25 -10.98
C TYR A 50 7.67 13.96 -12.25
N SER A 51 7.00 13.70 -13.37
CA SER A 51 7.32 14.27 -14.68
C SER A 51 6.94 15.75 -14.79
N SER A 52 5.87 16.18 -14.11
CA SER A 52 5.39 17.57 -14.14
C SER A 52 6.05 18.49 -13.11
N LEU A 53 6.82 17.95 -12.16
CA LEU A 53 7.27 18.70 -10.98
C LEU A 53 8.72 19.17 -11.06
N SER A 54 9.00 20.40 -10.63
CA SER A 54 10.35 20.98 -10.54
C SER A 54 11.00 20.85 -9.16
N ARG A 55 10.21 20.66 -8.10
CA ARG A 55 10.67 20.58 -6.70
C ARG A 55 11.35 19.24 -6.36
N ASN A 56 12.63 19.31 -6.00
CA ASN A 56 13.47 18.14 -5.69
C ASN A 56 13.08 17.41 -4.39
N ASP A 57 12.57 18.13 -3.39
CA ASP A 57 12.14 17.56 -2.11
C ASP A 57 10.93 16.63 -2.29
N VAL A 58 9.94 17.07 -3.06
CA VAL A 58 8.77 16.24 -3.39
C VAL A 58 9.15 15.07 -4.30
N LYS A 59 10.09 15.25 -5.23
CA LYS A 59 10.64 14.15 -6.04
C LYS A 59 11.28 13.07 -5.18
N SER A 60 12.07 13.45 -4.17
CA SER A 60 12.66 12.52 -3.22
C SER A 60 11.58 11.74 -2.45
N GLN A 61 10.53 12.42 -1.99
CA GLN A 61 9.38 11.77 -1.36
C GLN A 61 8.69 10.76 -2.28
N ILE A 62 8.50 11.09 -3.56
CA ILE A 62 7.94 10.18 -4.57
C ILE A 62 8.82 8.94 -4.74
N TYR A 63 10.15 9.11 -4.82
CA TYR A 63 11.07 7.97 -4.90
C TYR A 63 10.95 7.05 -3.68
N GLN A 64 10.85 7.62 -2.48
CA GLN A 64 10.66 6.84 -1.27
C GLN A 64 9.34 6.07 -1.31
N ILE A 65 8.24 6.70 -1.73
CA ILE A 65 6.95 6.02 -1.87
C ILE A 65 7.04 4.85 -2.85
N LYS A 66 7.68 5.05 -4.02
CA LYS A 66 7.85 3.98 -5.01
C LYS A 66 8.66 2.79 -4.49
N PHE A 67 9.73 3.05 -3.74
CA PHE A 67 10.51 1.99 -3.10
C PHE A 67 9.64 1.14 -2.18
N GLU A 68 8.81 1.78 -1.37
CA GLU A 68 7.91 1.11 -0.44
C GLU A 68 6.78 0.33 -1.15
N LEU A 69 6.30 0.84 -2.28
CA LEU A 69 5.32 0.14 -3.14
C LEU A 69 5.90 -1.13 -3.77
N ASP A 70 7.18 -1.14 -4.12
CA ASP A 70 7.88 -2.31 -4.63
C ASP A 70 7.99 -3.40 -3.55
N GLU A 71 8.38 -3.02 -2.34
CA GLU A 71 8.42 -3.92 -1.19
C GLU A 71 7.05 -4.50 -0.85
N LEU A 72 6.00 -3.68 -0.87
CA LEU A 72 4.63 -4.16 -0.67
C LEU A 72 4.21 -5.14 -1.78
N SER A 73 4.56 -4.87 -3.04
CA SER A 73 4.23 -5.76 -4.16
C SER A 73 4.84 -7.15 -3.99
N LYS A 74 6.12 -7.23 -3.60
CA LYS A 74 6.80 -8.51 -3.30
C LYS A 74 6.09 -9.29 -2.19
N LEU A 75 5.67 -8.60 -1.13
CA LEU A 75 4.92 -9.23 -0.03
C LEU A 75 3.56 -9.77 -0.51
N LEU A 76 2.86 -9.04 -1.38
CA LEU A 76 1.57 -9.48 -1.92
C LEU A 76 1.72 -10.72 -2.80
N GLU A 77 2.73 -10.75 -3.68
CA GLU A 77 3.07 -11.93 -4.49
C GLU A 77 3.36 -13.16 -3.63
N GLU A 78 4.17 -13.00 -2.57
CA GLU A 78 4.47 -14.08 -1.63
C GLU A 78 3.21 -14.55 -0.90
N SER A 79 2.36 -13.62 -0.49
CA SER A 79 1.13 -13.89 0.24
C SER A 79 0.12 -14.70 -0.57
N LYS A 80 0.00 -14.47 -1.89
CA LYS A 80 -0.85 -15.27 -2.79
C LYS A 80 -0.48 -16.75 -2.79
N LYS A 81 0.83 -17.05 -2.71
CA LYS A 81 1.36 -18.43 -2.67
C LYS A 81 1.11 -19.10 -1.32
N LYS A 82 1.03 -18.31 -0.25
CA LYS A 82 0.94 -18.77 1.14
C LYS A 82 -0.44 -18.65 1.76
N ILE A 83 -1.43 -18.12 1.06
CA ILE A 83 -2.77 -17.83 1.61
C ILE A 83 -3.49 -19.06 2.20
N SER A 84 -3.20 -20.26 1.70
CA SER A 84 -3.73 -21.53 2.26
C SER A 84 -3.00 -21.98 3.53
N LYS A 85 -1.79 -21.46 3.78
CA LYS A 85 -0.94 -21.76 4.93
C LYS A 85 -1.12 -20.69 6.02
N LYS A 86 -2.15 -20.88 6.86
CA LYS A 86 -2.63 -19.87 7.82
C LYS A 86 -1.53 -19.16 8.62
N GLU A 87 -0.58 -19.91 9.19
CA GLU A 87 0.48 -19.34 10.04
C GLU A 87 1.49 -18.51 9.23
N GLU A 88 1.93 -19.01 8.06
CA GLU A 88 2.84 -18.26 7.19
C GLU A 88 2.16 -17.01 6.64
N PHE A 89 0.88 -17.11 6.24
CA PHE A 89 0.11 -15.98 5.75
C PHE A 89 -0.12 -14.93 6.84
N LYS A 90 -0.33 -15.35 8.10
CA LYS A 90 -0.46 -14.43 9.23
C LYS A 90 0.81 -13.59 9.43
N LYS A 91 2.00 -14.20 9.36
CA LYS A 91 3.27 -13.47 9.45
C LYS A 91 3.44 -12.43 8.35
N LEU A 92 3.07 -12.77 7.10
CA LEU A 92 3.07 -11.81 6.00
C LEU A 92 2.04 -10.70 6.19
N SER A 93 0.89 -11.02 6.78
CA SER A 93 -0.19 -10.06 6.99
C SER A 93 0.24 -8.89 7.87
N TYR A 94 1.03 -9.12 8.92
CA TYR A 94 1.60 -8.04 9.73
C TYR A 94 2.47 -7.08 8.90
N LYS A 95 3.32 -7.62 8.01
CA LYS A 95 4.16 -6.78 7.15
C LYS A 95 3.31 -6.01 6.15
N ILE A 96 2.36 -6.68 5.51
CA ILE A 96 1.46 -6.05 4.54
C ILE A 96 0.67 -4.92 5.21
N GLU A 97 0.10 -5.16 6.38
CA GLU A 97 -0.61 -4.14 7.17
C GLU A 97 0.27 -2.91 7.43
N TYR A 98 1.51 -3.12 7.89
CA TYR A 98 2.47 -2.04 8.12
C TYR A 98 2.75 -1.20 6.87
N TYR A 99 2.98 -1.83 5.71
CA TYR A 99 3.21 -1.11 4.46
C TYR A 99 1.94 -0.38 3.98
N LEU A 100 0.75 -0.98 4.15
CA LEU A 100 -0.52 -0.30 3.85
C LEU A 100 -0.72 0.95 4.74
N TYR A 101 -0.37 0.86 6.02
CA TYR A 101 -0.36 2.02 6.94
C TYR A 101 0.60 3.11 6.46
N ARG A 102 1.85 2.74 6.12
CA ARG A 102 2.84 3.70 5.60
C ARG A 102 2.37 4.38 4.32
N MET A 103 1.75 3.64 3.41
CA MET A 103 1.20 4.22 2.18
C MET A 103 0.08 5.22 2.46
N ASP A 104 -0.81 4.93 3.41
CA ASP A 104 -1.81 5.92 3.85
C ASP A 104 -1.14 7.22 4.33
N VAL A 105 -0.17 7.11 5.24
CA VAL A 105 0.55 8.26 5.80
C VAL A 105 1.33 9.04 4.73
N TYR A 106 2.09 8.35 3.88
CA TYR A 106 2.93 9.00 2.88
C TYR A 106 2.12 9.67 1.79
N LEU A 107 1.02 9.06 1.34
CA LEU A 107 0.17 9.67 0.33
C LEU A 107 -0.61 10.87 0.89
N LYS A 108 -0.96 10.88 2.18
CA LYS A 108 -1.50 12.07 2.88
C LYS A 108 -0.47 13.20 2.91
N GLY A 109 0.75 12.91 3.35
CA GLY A 109 1.84 13.89 3.39
C GLY A 109 2.17 14.45 2.00
N LEU A 110 2.27 13.59 0.99
CA LEU A 110 2.46 14.02 -0.39
C LEU A 110 1.29 14.88 -0.89
N SER A 111 0.04 14.52 -0.55
CA SER A 111 -1.14 15.33 -0.91
C SER A 111 -1.06 16.74 -0.31
N GLN A 112 -0.60 16.87 0.93
CA GLN A 112 -0.43 18.17 1.60
C GLN A 112 0.68 18.97 0.93
N ASN A 113 1.85 18.37 0.69
CA ASN A 113 2.96 19.04 0.03
C ASN A 113 2.60 19.52 -1.39
N LEU A 114 1.81 18.74 -2.13
CA LEU A 114 1.30 19.12 -3.45
C LEU A 114 0.26 20.24 -3.40
N SER A 115 -0.46 20.41 -2.30
CA SER A 115 -1.44 21.50 -2.15
C SER A 115 -0.81 22.86 -1.81
N LEU A 116 0.47 22.85 -1.43
CA LEU A 116 1.27 24.05 -1.14
C LEU A 116 2.07 24.54 -2.35
N LEU A 117 1.85 23.92 -3.51
CA LEU A 117 2.47 24.22 -4.80
C LEU A 117 1.53 25.00 -5.70
#